data_AF-A0A0A0BL68-F1
#
_entry.id   AF-A0A0A0BL68-F1
#
_cell.length_a   1.000
_cell.length_b   1.000
_cell.length_c   1.000
_cell.angle_alpha   90.00
_cell.angle_beta   90.00
_cell.angle_gamma   90.00
#
_symmetry.space_group_name_H-M   'P 1'
#
loop_
_entity.id
_entity.type
_entity.pdbx_description
1 polymer ?
#
loop_
_entity_poly.entity_id
_entity_poly.type
_entity_poly.pdbx_seq_one_letter_code
_entity_poly.pdbx_strand_id
1 'polypeptide(L)'
;AVAERGAAATRGAFIAALVPRDGRVRFRAVLRSLTNAAGALGAAAGSFVLVWDTAEAYRGAAVINSLTFAVAALFVATAGVRASRRAATSEARHGGGPPADASLRDAAAPPTAASTPVPGPSAIAVGTLIPPTTPAPPKRLRFDTAARDRPFLVITGLNAVLLLHTTMITTALPLWVAERTDAPLWVVSAAIVLNAVGVVLLQVPASRRVRDVSTAARAGRLAAVLLAVAAVALGASGLVSGAATVALILLAACAHLGGELFQACAAWELAFDLAPETAQGQYHGVFNAGQDLGGMISPLLFTAIVATLGAGGWVAVAALFVGAGLALVPATRWAARSREMVA
;
A
#
# COMPACT_ATOMS: atom_id res chain seq x y z
N ALA A 1 -4.50 11.31 -10.80
CA ALA A 1 -5.64 10.38 -10.58
C ALA A 1 -5.53 9.09 -11.43
N VAL A 2 -5.92 9.05 -12.71
CA VAL A 2 -5.96 7.79 -13.50
C VAL A 2 -4.56 7.15 -13.69
N ALA A 3 -3.54 7.94 -14.01
CA ALA A 3 -2.16 7.45 -14.18
C ALA A 3 -1.54 6.92 -12.87
N GLU A 4 -1.84 7.56 -11.75
CA GLU A 4 -1.41 7.15 -10.40
C GLU A 4 -2.07 5.83 -9.96
N ARG A 5 -3.35 5.64 -10.31
CA ARG A 5 -4.13 4.43 -10.05
C ARG A 5 -3.64 3.23 -10.86
N GLY A 6 -3.33 3.44 -12.14
CA GLY A 6 -2.69 2.41 -12.98
C GLY A 6 -1.30 2.00 -12.46
N ALA A 7 -0.54 2.98 -11.94
CA ALA A 7 0.75 2.72 -11.33
C ALA A 7 0.65 1.87 -10.05
N ALA A 8 -0.38 2.07 -9.20
CA ALA A 8 -0.57 1.28 -7.98
C ALA A 8 -0.86 -0.20 -8.25
N ALA A 9 -1.76 -0.51 -9.19
CA ALA A 9 -2.07 -1.89 -9.59
C ALA A 9 -0.85 -2.59 -10.22
N THR A 10 -0.10 -1.87 -11.06
CA THR A 10 1.12 -2.37 -11.70
C THR A 10 2.22 -2.62 -10.67
N ARG A 11 2.40 -1.72 -9.71
CA ARG A 11 3.41 -1.84 -8.64
C ARG A 11 3.14 -3.06 -7.75
N GLY A 12 1.88 -3.33 -7.40
CA GLY A 12 1.51 -4.53 -6.62
C GLY A 12 1.90 -5.84 -7.31
N ALA A 13 1.60 -5.95 -8.61
CA ALA A 13 1.96 -7.11 -9.43
C ALA A 13 3.48 -7.25 -9.59
N PHE A 14 4.22 -6.16 -9.81
CA PHE A 14 5.68 -6.17 -9.91
C PHE A 14 6.37 -6.61 -8.61
N ILE A 15 5.88 -6.14 -7.45
CA ILE A 15 6.45 -6.54 -6.15
C ILE A 15 6.22 -8.03 -5.89
N ALA A 16 5.03 -8.54 -6.23
CA ALA A 16 4.71 -9.95 -6.12
C ALA A 16 5.61 -10.81 -7.03
N ALA A 17 5.96 -10.31 -8.22
CA ALA A 17 6.83 -11.03 -9.16
C ALA A 17 8.32 -10.99 -8.80
N LEU A 18 8.81 -9.88 -8.21
CA LEU A 18 10.25 -9.64 -8.05
C LEU A 18 10.82 -9.94 -6.67
N VAL A 19 9.99 -10.02 -5.62
CA VAL A 19 10.46 -10.17 -4.24
C VAL A 19 10.11 -11.56 -3.71
N PRO A 20 11.09 -12.36 -3.21
CA PRO A 20 10.82 -13.63 -2.53
C PRO A 20 9.92 -13.44 -1.31
N ARG A 21 9.05 -14.42 -0.99
CA ARG A 21 8.01 -14.31 0.06
C ARG A 21 8.57 -13.80 1.40
N ASP A 22 9.74 -14.28 1.80
CA ASP A 22 10.38 -13.95 3.09
C ASP A 22 10.86 -12.47 3.18
N GLY A 23 11.07 -11.81 2.04
CA GLY A 23 11.54 -10.43 1.95
C GLY A 23 10.45 -9.38 1.67
N ARG A 24 9.24 -9.81 1.27
CA ARG A 24 8.15 -8.92 0.83
C ARG A 24 7.72 -7.94 1.90
N VAL A 25 7.60 -8.39 3.15
CA VAL A 25 7.18 -7.54 4.28
C VAL A 25 8.17 -6.39 4.50
N ARG A 26 9.48 -6.67 4.48
CA ARG A 26 10.54 -5.67 4.68
C ARG A 26 10.61 -4.70 3.51
N PHE A 27 10.56 -5.20 2.27
CA PHE A 27 10.59 -4.36 1.07
C PHE A 27 9.38 -3.41 1.00
N ARG A 28 8.19 -3.92 1.32
CA ARG A 28 6.95 -3.11 1.37
C ARG A 28 6.99 -2.07 2.49
N ALA A 29 7.55 -2.41 3.65
CA ALA A 29 7.71 -1.45 4.74
C ALA A 29 8.63 -0.28 4.33
N VAL A 30 9.72 -0.56 3.61
CA VAL A 30 10.62 0.46 3.06
C VAL A 30 9.90 1.34 2.02
N LEU A 31 9.20 0.73 1.06
CA LEU A 31 8.42 1.45 0.04
C LEU A 31 7.38 2.40 0.65
N ARG A 32 6.69 1.95 1.71
CA ARG A 32 5.68 2.76 2.38
C ARG A 32 6.29 3.86 3.23
N SER A 33 7.39 3.58 3.94
CA SER A 33 8.17 4.61 4.64
C SER A 33 8.65 5.69 3.67
N LEU A 34 9.10 5.31 2.48
CA LEU A 34 9.49 6.26 1.43
C LEU A 34 8.30 7.09 0.94
N THR A 35 7.14 6.48 0.72
CA THR A 35 5.94 7.19 0.26
C THR A 35 5.44 8.18 1.32
N ASN A 36 5.48 7.80 2.59
CA ASN A 36 5.04 8.67 3.67
C ASN A 36 6.07 9.75 4.01
N ALA A 37 7.37 9.46 3.91
CA ALA A 37 8.41 10.50 3.99
C ALA A 37 8.28 11.50 2.83
N ALA A 38 8.02 11.02 1.61
CA ALA A 38 7.76 11.87 0.46
C ALA A 38 6.50 12.71 0.66
N GLY A 39 5.42 12.13 1.21
CA GLY A 39 4.21 12.85 1.58
C GLY A 39 4.45 13.91 2.66
N ALA A 40 5.24 13.60 3.68
CA ALA A 40 5.63 14.53 4.74
C ALA A 40 6.43 15.72 4.22
N LEU A 41 7.43 15.45 3.37
CA LEU A 41 8.22 16.47 2.69
C LEU A 41 7.35 17.32 1.76
N GLY A 42 6.41 16.69 1.04
CA GLY A 42 5.44 17.38 0.20
C GLY A 42 4.52 18.30 1.01
N ALA A 43 4.02 17.85 2.17
CA ALA A 43 3.20 18.65 3.07
C ALA A 43 3.99 19.83 3.67
N ALA A 44 5.25 19.60 4.07
CA ALA A 44 6.13 20.66 4.55
C ALA A 44 6.43 21.70 3.46
N ALA A 45 6.68 21.27 2.22
CA ALA A 45 6.84 22.17 1.08
C ALA A 45 5.54 22.91 0.74
N GLY A 46 4.39 22.23 0.82
CA GLY A 46 3.06 22.85 0.63
C GLY A 46 2.74 23.90 1.70
N SER A 47 3.18 23.69 2.94
CA SER A 47 3.07 24.69 4.02
C SER A 47 3.78 25.98 3.68
N PHE A 48 4.93 25.94 3.01
CA PHE A 48 5.64 27.14 2.58
C PHE A 48 4.83 27.94 1.53
N VAL A 49 4.18 27.25 0.58
CA VAL A 49 3.29 27.90 -0.41
C VAL A 49 2.16 28.66 0.27
N LEU A 50 1.58 28.07 1.32
CA LEU A 50 0.51 28.70 2.11
C LEU A 50 0.98 29.91 2.92
N VAL A 51 2.24 29.93 3.39
CA VAL A 51 2.79 31.07 4.14
C VAL A 51 2.97 32.30 3.25
N TRP A 52 3.36 32.11 1.98
CA TRP A 52 3.52 33.22 1.05
C TRP A 52 2.21 33.67 0.40
N ASP A 53 1.23 32.77 0.27
CA ASP A 53 -0.12 33.03 -0.25
C ASP A 53 -0.17 33.90 -1.53
N THR A 54 0.80 33.69 -2.44
CA THR A 54 0.86 34.39 -3.72
C THR A 54 0.55 33.46 -4.89
N ALA A 55 -0.04 34.00 -5.96
CA ALA A 55 -0.33 33.25 -7.17
C ALA A 55 0.93 32.59 -7.76
N GLU A 56 2.08 33.26 -7.64
CA GLU A 56 3.39 32.76 -8.06
C GLU A 56 3.83 31.55 -7.24
N ALA A 57 3.61 31.55 -5.93
CA ALA A 57 3.93 30.40 -5.07
C ALA A 57 3.11 29.17 -5.45
N TYR A 58 1.80 29.33 -5.69
CA TYR A 58 0.93 28.23 -6.13
C TYR A 58 1.30 27.72 -7.53
N ARG A 59 1.58 28.62 -8.48
CA ARG A 59 2.04 28.23 -9.84
C ARG A 59 3.39 27.52 -9.79
N GLY A 60 4.33 28.02 -9.01
CA GLY A 60 5.65 27.41 -8.81
C GLY A 60 5.55 25.99 -8.24
N ALA A 61 4.70 25.79 -7.23
CA ALA A 61 4.42 24.47 -6.67
C ALA A 61 3.84 23.49 -7.71
N ALA A 62 2.92 23.95 -8.56
CA ALA A 62 2.35 23.14 -9.64
C ALA A 62 3.41 22.73 -10.68
N VAL A 63 4.33 23.64 -11.03
CA VAL A 63 5.45 23.36 -11.95
C VAL A 63 6.39 22.33 -11.34
N ILE A 64 6.80 22.51 -10.08
CA ILE A 64 7.68 21.57 -9.36
C ILE A 64 7.04 20.18 -9.32
N ASN A 65 5.76 20.09 -8.96
CA ASN A 65 5.02 18.82 -8.95
C ASN A 65 5.04 18.16 -10.34
N SER A 66 4.77 18.91 -11.40
CA SER A 66 4.81 18.41 -12.79
C SER A 66 6.19 17.88 -13.19
N LEU A 67 7.27 18.57 -12.79
CA LEU A 67 8.64 18.13 -13.03
C LEU A 67 8.96 16.82 -12.32
N THR A 68 8.48 16.62 -11.09
CA THR A 68 8.70 15.35 -10.37
C THR A 68 8.05 14.16 -11.08
N PHE A 69 6.86 14.35 -11.68
CA PHE A 69 6.23 13.33 -12.52
C PHE A 69 7.02 13.04 -13.80
N ALA A 70 7.58 14.07 -14.44
CA ALA A 70 8.40 13.90 -15.64
C ALA A 70 9.70 13.11 -15.33
N VAL A 71 10.36 13.42 -14.21
CA VAL A 71 11.54 12.67 -13.74
C VAL A 71 11.18 11.21 -13.43
N ALA A 72 10.06 10.97 -12.74
CA ALA A 72 9.60 9.61 -12.47
C ALA A 72 9.31 8.83 -13.77
N ALA A 73 8.67 9.46 -14.75
CA ALA A 73 8.40 8.86 -16.06
C ALA A 73 9.70 8.50 -16.80
N LEU A 74 10.70 9.38 -16.77
CA LEU A 74 12.02 9.11 -17.35
C LEU A 74 12.72 7.94 -16.67
N PHE A 75 12.64 7.85 -15.34
CA PHE A 75 13.23 6.75 -14.58
C PHE A 75 12.58 5.41 -14.95
N VAL A 76 11.24 5.37 -15.08
CA VAL A 76 10.52 4.17 -15.53
C VAL A 76 10.90 3.79 -16.96
N ALA A 77 10.93 4.75 -17.88
CA ALA A 77 11.30 4.50 -19.28
C ALA A 77 12.73 3.95 -19.40
N THR A 78 13.68 4.54 -18.68
CA THR A 78 15.08 4.12 -18.71
C THR A 78 15.31 2.76 -18.03
N ALA A 79 14.59 2.47 -16.93
CA ALA A 79 14.63 1.16 -16.27
C ALA A 79 14.04 0.06 -17.15
N GLY A 80 12.90 0.32 -17.83
CA GLY A 80 12.28 -0.62 -18.77
C GLY A 80 13.21 -0.96 -19.94
N VAL A 81 13.87 0.04 -20.54
CA VAL A 81 14.85 -0.17 -21.62
C VAL A 81 16.03 -1.03 -21.17
N ARG A 82 16.54 -0.82 -19.95
CA ARG A 82 17.65 -1.62 -19.40
C ARG A 82 17.24 -3.08 -19.14
N ALA A 83 16.03 -3.31 -18.64
CA ALA A 83 15.50 -4.66 -18.41
C ALA A 83 15.31 -5.43 -19.71
N SER A 84 14.72 -4.80 -20.75
CA SER A 84 14.53 -5.42 -22.07
C SER A 84 15.87 -5.76 -22.74
N ARG A 85 16.89 -4.88 -22.62
CA ARG A 85 18.23 -5.19 -23.14
C ARG A 85 18.91 -6.36 -22.42
N ARG A 86 18.73 -6.49 -21.10
CA ARG A 86 19.27 -7.62 -20.32
C ARG A 86 18.59 -8.94 -20.68
N ALA A 87 17.26 -8.93 -20.90
CA ALA A 87 16.53 -10.10 -21.36
C ALA A 87 17.01 -10.55 -22.75
N ALA A 88 17.10 -9.62 -23.71
CA ALA A 88 17.56 -9.91 -25.06
C ALA A 88 19.01 -10.43 -25.11
N THR A 89 19.90 -9.89 -24.27
CA THR A 89 21.29 -10.38 -24.19
C THR A 89 21.41 -11.73 -23.50
N SER A 90 20.53 -12.06 -22.54
CA SER A 90 20.47 -13.38 -21.92
C SER A 90 19.93 -14.45 -22.87
N GLU A 91 18.87 -14.12 -23.63
CA GLU A 91 18.33 -14.99 -24.68
C GLU A 91 19.34 -15.21 -25.81
N ALA A 92 20.07 -14.18 -26.23
CA ALA A 92 21.15 -14.33 -27.22
C ALA A 92 22.31 -15.23 -26.72
N ARG A 93 22.59 -15.21 -25.40
CA ARG A 93 23.62 -16.08 -24.79
C ARG A 93 23.17 -17.53 -24.58
N HIS A 94 21.87 -17.78 -24.39
CA HIS A 94 21.33 -19.13 -24.14
C HIS A 94 20.68 -19.77 -25.38
N GLY A 95 20.27 -18.98 -26.37
CA GLY A 95 19.71 -19.43 -27.65
C GLY A 95 20.75 -19.65 -28.75
N GLY A 96 22.03 -19.36 -28.47
CA GLY A 96 23.17 -19.64 -29.35
C GLY A 96 23.72 -21.06 -29.22
N GLY A 97 22.88 -22.05 -28.94
CA GLY A 97 23.28 -23.45 -29.13
C GLY A 97 23.42 -23.72 -30.63
N PRO A 98 24.48 -24.41 -31.10
CA PRO A 98 24.65 -24.68 -32.53
C PRO A 98 23.42 -25.43 -33.08
N PRO A 99 23.03 -25.21 -34.35
CA PRO A 99 21.94 -25.96 -34.96
C PRO A 99 22.20 -27.46 -34.81
N ALA A 100 21.16 -28.20 -34.43
CA ALA A 100 21.20 -29.62 -34.05
C ALA A 100 21.79 -30.58 -35.12
N ASP A 101 22.12 -30.07 -36.30
CA ASP A 101 22.66 -30.83 -37.42
C ASP A 101 24.21 -30.94 -37.42
N ALA A 102 24.91 -30.17 -36.59
CA ALA A 102 26.38 -30.15 -36.60
C ALA A 102 27.05 -31.17 -35.65
N SER A 103 26.28 -31.90 -34.83
CA SER A 103 26.81 -32.75 -33.74
C SER A 103 27.01 -34.23 -34.10
N LEU A 104 26.80 -34.63 -35.35
CA LEU A 104 26.93 -36.02 -35.81
C LEU A 104 28.19 -36.32 -36.64
N ARG A 105 29.11 -35.36 -36.84
CA ARG A 105 30.24 -35.58 -37.78
C ARG A 105 31.63 -35.76 -37.22
N ASP A 106 31.96 -35.34 -36.00
CA ASP A 106 33.34 -35.45 -35.51
C ASP A 106 33.44 -36.21 -34.19
N ALA A 107 33.26 -37.53 -34.27
CA ALA A 107 33.68 -38.48 -33.25
C ALA A 107 34.98 -39.17 -33.69
N ALA A 108 36.14 -38.54 -33.49
CA ALA A 108 37.44 -39.21 -33.45
C ALA A 108 38.59 -38.27 -33.01
N ALA A 109 39.02 -38.34 -31.74
CA ALA A 109 40.43 -38.27 -31.29
C ALA A 109 40.53 -38.26 -29.75
N PRO A 110 41.48 -39.00 -29.13
CA PRO A 110 41.70 -39.00 -27.68
C PRO A 110 42.97 -38.17 -27.29
N PRO A 111 43.52 -38.29 -26.06
CA PRO A 111 43.30 -37.41 -24.90
C PRO A 111 44.56 -36.61 -24.49
N THR A 112 44.48 -35.56 -23.65
CA THR A 112 45.64 -35.09 -22.86
C THR A 112 45.26 -34.27 -21.62
N ALA A 113 46.16 -34.31 -20.65
CA ALA A 113 46.01 -33.98 -19.24
C ALA A 113 46.37 -32.52 -18.84
N ALA A 114 45.98 -32.19 -17.60
CA ALA A 114 46.62 -31.29 -16.64
C ALA A 114 46.64 -29.76 -16.91
N SER A 115 46.00 -29.00 -16.01
CA SER A 115 46.68 -28.07 -15.08
C SER A 115 45.66 -27.19 -14.32
N THR A 116 45.79 -27.16 -12.99
CA THR A 116 45.28 -26.06 -12.14
C THR A 116 46.34 -24.94 -12.11
N PRO A 117 45.96 -23.66 -12.01
CA PRO A 117 46.09 -23.00 -10.71
C PRO A 117 45.00 -21.94 -10.37
N VAL A 118 44.82 -21.74 -9.05
CA VAL A 118 43.98 -20.73 -8.36
C VAL A 118 44.53 -19.30 -8.60
N PRO A 119 43.70 -18.23 -8.75
CA PRO A 119 43.59 -17.24 -7.66
C PRO A 119 42.27 -16.42 -7.55
N GLY A 120 41.91 -16.04 -6.31
CA GLY A 120 41.34 -14.71 -6.01
C GLY A 120 39.89 -14.64 -5.47
N PRO A 121 39.63 -13.87 -4.39
CA PRO A 121 38.27 -13.67 -3.88
C PRO A 121 37.59 -12.54 -4.67
N SER A 122 36.68 -12.86 -5.57
CA SER A 122 35.85 -11.84 -6.26
C SER A 122 34.44 -12.35 -6.53
N ALA A 123 33.48 -11.53 -6.10
CA ALA A 123 32.09 -11.45 -6.55
C ALA A 123 31.14 -12.60 -6.16
N ILE A 124 30.25 -12.30 -5.21
CA ILE A 124 28.96 -12.98 -5.02
C ILE A 124 28.18 -12.85 -6.34
N ALA A 125 28.22 -13.91 -7.14
CA ALA A 125 27.37 -14.09 -8.31
C ALA A 125 25.94 -14.38 -7.83
N VAL A 126 25.13 -13.33 -7.68
CA VAL A 126 23.66 -13.48 -7.63
C VAL A 126 23.19 -13.74 -9.05
N GLY A 127 23.32 -14.99 -9.47
CA GLY A 127 22.93 -15.41 -10.80
C GLY A 127 23.17 -16.89 -10.96
N THR A 128 22.23 -17.70 -10.47
CA THR A 128 21.72 -18.94 -11.07
C THR A 128 21.02 -19.78 -10.00
N LEU A 129 19.73 -20.03 -10.24
CA LEU A 129 18.98 -21.28 -9.97
C LEU A 129 17.48 -20.96 -10.01
N ILE A 130 17.00 -20.48 -11.16
CA ILE A 130 15.62 -20.75 -11.57
C ILE A 130 15.78 -21.66 -12.78
N PRO A 131 15.56 -22.98 -12.66
CA PRO A 131 15.56 -23.85 -13.83
C PRO A 131 14.52 -23.34 -14.84
N PRO A 132 14.80 -23.39 -16.15
CA PRO A 132 13.82 -23.03 -17.16
C PRO A 132 12.73 -24.08 -17.19
N THR A 133 11.73 -23.95 -16.31
CA THR A 133 10.46 -24.63 -16.50
C THR A 133 9.77 -23.92 -17.65
N THR A 134 9.63 -24.59 -18.79
CA THR A 134 8.77 -24.14 -19.88
C THR A 134 7.41 -23.78 -19.26
N PRO A 135 7.00 -22.50 -19.22
CA PRO A 135 5.77 -22.13 -18.55
C PRO A 135 4.64 -22.83 -19.28
N ALA A 136 3.92 -23.71 -18.58
CA ALA A 136 2.67 -24.26 -19.10
C ALA A 136 1.80 -23.09 -19.58
N PRO A 137 1.12 -23.20 -20.74
CA PRO A 137 0.33 -22.11 -21.29
C PRO A 137 -0.62 -21.60 -20.19
N PRO A 138 -0.61 -20.30 -19.88
CA PRO A 138 -1.38 -19.78 -18.77
C PRO A 138 -2.85 -20.14 -19.01
N LYS A 139 -3.44 -20.94 -18.11
CA LYS A 139 -4.89 -21.16 -18.10
C LYS A 139 -5.53 -19.77 -18.15
N ARG A 140 -6.27 -19.47 -19.23
CA ARG A 140 -6.97 -18.19 -19.39
C ARG A 140 -7.94 -18.05 -18.23
N LEU A 141 -7.55 -17.27 -17.22
CA LEU A 141 -8.42 -16.93 -16.11
C LEU A 141 -9.60 -16.12 -16.65
N ARG A 142 -10.80 -16.47 -16.19
CA ARG A 142 -11.98 -15.67 -16.50
C ARG A 142 -11.81 -14.30 -15.86
N PHE A 143 -12.20 -13.24 -16.56
CA PHE A 143 -12.07 -11.85 -16.11
C PHE A 143 -12.91 -11.52 -14.86
N ASP A 144 -13.90 -12.34 -14.54
CA ASP A 144 -14.87 -12.16 -13.46
C ASP A 144 -14.55 -12.94 -12.17
N THR A 145 -13.39 -13.61 -12.10
CA THR A 145 -13.06 -14.52 -10.99
C THR A 145 -13.04 -13.79 -9.64
N ALA A 146 -12.34 -12.65 -9.55
CA ALA A 146 -12.29 -11.87 -8.32
C ALA A 146 -13.63 -11.22 -7.95
N ALA A 147 -14.41 -10.80 -8.96
CA ALA A 147 -15.71 -10.17 -8.76
C ALA A 147 -16.81 -11.16 -8.29
N ARG A 148 -16.53 -12.47 -8.32
CA ARG A 148 -17.44 -13.51 -7.82
C ARG A 148 -16.97 -14.12 -6.49
N ASP A 149 -15.76 -13.81 -6.03
CA ASP A 149 -15.26 -14.24 -4.72
C ASP A 149 -15.92 -13.40 -3.63
N ARG A 150 -17.09 -13.85 -3.15
CA ARG A 150 -17.86 -13.16 -2.11
C ARG A 150 -17.06 -12.95 -0.81
N PRO A 151 -16.31 -13.94 -0.27
CA PRO A 151 -15.41 -13.69 0.86
C PRO A 151 -14.45 -12.53 0.64
N PHE A 152 -13.82 -12.48 -0.54
CA PHE A 152 -12.91 -11.41 -0.88
C PHE A 152 -13.60 -10.05 -1.03
N LEU A 153 -14.80 -10.02 -1.62
CA LEU A 153 -15.60 -8.80 -1.74
C LEU A 153 -16.00 -8.23 -0.37
N VAL A 154 -16.39 -9.10 0.58
CA VAL A 154 -16.68 -8.67 1.95
C VAL A 154 -15.45 -8.05 2.59
N ILE A 155 -14.29 -8.71 2.51
CA ILE A 155 -13.03 -8.17 3.06
C ILE A 155 -12.65 -6.84 2.40
N THR A 156 -12.86 -6.72 1.09
CA THR A 156 -12.64 -5.48 0.35
C THR A 156 -13.55 -4.36 0.84
N GLY A 157 -14.85 -4.63 1.03
CA GLY A 157 -15.81 -3.66 1.57
C GLY A 157 -15.49 -3.24 3.01
N LEU A 158 -15.13 -4.20 3.86
CA LEU A 158 -14.68 -3.91 5.24
C LEU A 158 -13.43 -3.05 5.25
N ASN A 159 -12.47 -3.33 4.36
CA ASN A 159 -11.28 -2.50 4.22
C ASN A 159 -11.62 -1.09 3.73
N ALA A 160 -12.52 -0.95 2.75
CA ALA A 160 -12.97 0.35 2.26
C ALA A 160 -13.61 1.19 3.37
N VAL A 161 -14.39 0.55 4.26
CA VAL A 161 -14.93 1.19 5.46
C VAL A 161 -13.80 1.66 6.38
N LEU A 162 -12.82 0.82 6.68
CA LEU A 162 -11.70 1.24 7.52
C LEU A 162 -10.93 2.42 6.88
N LEU A 163 -10.77 2.41 5.55
CA LEU A 163 -10.06 3.43 4.78
C LEU A 163 -10.66 4.84 4.88
N LEU A 164 -11.92 4.97 5.34
CA LEU A 164 -12.55 6.26 5.62
C LEU A 164 -11.72 7.13 6.57
N HIS A 165 -10.86 6.53 7.40
CA HIS A 165 -9.95 7.24 8.30
C HIS A 165 -9.01 8.22 7.57
N THR A 166 -8.72 8.01 6.29
CA THR A 166 -7.87 8.92 5.50
C THR A 166 -8.55 10.26 5.31
N THR A 167 -9.80 10.27 4.84
CA THR A 167 -10.61 11.49 4.68
C THR A 167 -10.96 12.13 6.04
N MET A 168 -11.08 11.30 7.08
CA MET A 168 -11.28 11.78 8.44
C MET A 168 -10.19 12.77 8.88
N ILE A 169 -8.91 12.50 8.57
CA ILE A 169 -7.82 13.39 8.97
C ILE A 169 -7.55 14.50 7.94
N THR A 170 -7.71 14.24 6.64
CA THR A 170 -7.38 15.23 5.60
C THR A 170 -8.47 16.26 5.36
N THR A 171 -9.73 15.91 5.66
CA THR A 171 -10.89 16.73 5.29
C THR A 171 -11.76 17.02 6.51
N ALA A 172 -12.12 15.99 7.27
CA ALA A 172 -13.06 16.16 8.39
C ALA A 172 -12.41 16.90 9.58
N LEU A 173 -11.17 16.58 9.93
CA LEU A 173 -10.45 17.21 11.04
C LEU A 173 -10.30 18.74 10.86
N PRO A 174 -9.76 19.27 9.74
CA PRO A 174 -9.68 20.71 9.53
C PRO A 174 -11.04 21.41 9.65
N LEU A 175 -12.07 20.84 9.01
CA LEU A 175 -13.42 21.40 9.00
C LEU A 175 -14.04 21.37 10.42
N TRP A 176 -13.87 20.28 11.14
CA TRP A 176 -14.36 20.14 12.51
C TRP A 176 -13.69 21.12 13.46
N VAL A 177 -12.36 21.26 13.39
CA VAL A 177 -11.64 22.22 14.23
C VAL A 177 -12.11 23.65 13.95
N ALA A 178 -12.29 24.01 12.68
CA ALA A 178 -12.71 25.34 12.26
C ALA A 178 -14.16 25.68 12.64
N GLU A 179 -15.10 24.74 12.51
CA GLU A 179 -16.54 25.03 12.65
C GLU A 179 -17.15 24.61 13.98
N ARG A 180 -16.54 23.67 14.70
CA ARG A 180 -17.18 22.97 15.84
C ARG A 180 -16.35 22.98 17.12
N THR A 181 -15.17 23.58 17.12
CA THR A 181 -14.30 23.62 18.31
C THR A 181 -13.72 25.02 18.52
N ASP A 182 -13.21 25.27 19.72
CA ASP A 182 -12.46 26.47 20.06
C ASP A 182 -10.93 26.27 19.94
N ALA A 183 -10.50 25.11 19.43
CA ALA A 183 -9.09 24.81 19.27
C ALA A 183 -8.44 25.68 18.17
N PRO A 184 -7.21 26.14 18.38
CA PRO A 184 -6.48 26.87 17.35
C PRO A 184 -6.13 25.96 16.16
N LEU A 185 -6.18 26.50 14.95
CA LEU A 185 -5.99 25.73 13.70
C LEU A 185 -4.62 25.02 13.59
N TRP A 186 -3.59 25.50 14.30
CA TRP A 186 -2.27 24.83 14.30
C TRP A 186 -2.33 23.38 14.80
N VAL A 187 -3.34 23.01 15.60
CA VAL A 187 -3.54 21.63 16.08
C VAL A 187 -3.76 20.67 14.92
N VAL A 188 -4.38 21.12 13.83
CA VAL A 188 -4.56 20.33 12.60
C VAL A 188 -3.20 19.98 11.99
N SER A 189 -2.32 20.98 11.84
CA SER A 189 -0.95 20.78 11.35
C SER A 189 -0.15 19.86 12.28
N ALA A 190 -0.29 20.03 13.60
CA ALA A 190 0.36 19.17 14.58
C ALA A 190 -0.09 17.70 14.44
N ALA A 191 -1.39 17.45 14.23
CA ALA A 191 -1.92 16.11 14.00
C ALA A 191 -1.37 15.48 12.70
N ILE A 192 -1.28 16.25 11.61
CA ILE A 192 -0.72 15.79 10.34
C ILE A 192 0.77 15.44 10.48
N VAL A 193 1.55 16.31 11.14
CA VAL A 193 2.98 16.07 11.40
C VAL A 193 3.19 14.87 12.31
N LEU A 194 2.39 14.74 13.37
CA LEU A 194 2.40 13.60 14.28
C LEU A 194 2.15 12.30 13.51
N ASN A 195 1.16 12.29 12.61
CA ASN A 195 0.89 11.13 11.79
C ASN A 195 2.08 10.82 10.87
N ALA A 196 2.58 11.81 10.13
CA ALA A 196 3.69 11.63 9.20
C ALA A 196 4.96 11.08 9.88
N VAL A 197 5.39 11.71 10.98
CA VAL A 197 6.57 11.29 11.76
C VAL A 197 6.31 9.92 12.39
N GLY A 198 5.14 9.76 13.01
CA GLY A 198 4.74 8.51 13.65
C GLY A 198 4.76 7.34 12.68
N VAL A 199 4.27 7.53 11.46
CA VAL A 199 4.31 6.50 10.44
C VAL A 199 5.75 6.19 10.02
N VAL A 200 6.60 7.18 9.76
CA VAL A 200 8.01 6.92 9.41
C VAL A 200 8.73 6.13 10.51
N LEU A 201 8.52 6.48 11.78
CA LEU A 201 9.20 5.84 12.91
C LEU A 201 8.62 4.47 13.27
N LEU A 202 7.29 4.32 13.23
CA LEU A 202 6.58 3.17 13.81
C LEU A 202 6.10 2.17 12.77
N GLN A 203 6.10 2.49 11.47
CA GLN A 203 5.57 1.58 10.45
C GLN A 203 6.38 0.29 10.33
N VAL A 204 7.71 0.36 10.42
CA VAL A 204 8.57 -0.81 10.33
C VAL A 204 8.41 -1.70 11.57
N PRO A 205 8.46 -1.18 12.81
CA PRO A 205 8.12 -1.98 13.99
C PRO A 205 6.69 -2.56 13.97
N ALA A 206 5.71 -1.82 13.46
CA ALA A 206 4.33 -2.28 13.37
C ALA A 206 4.18 -3.42 12.37
N SER A 207 4.82 -3.34 11.20
CA SER A 207 4.71 -4.38 10.17
C SER A 207 5.34 -5.71 10.59
N ARG A 208 6.41 -5.70 11.39
CA ARG A 208 7.04 -6.93 11.91
C ARG A 208 6.12 -7.78 12.80
N ARG A 209 5.03 -7.20 13.32
CA ARG A 209 4.03 -7.90 14.15
C ARG A 209 3.01 -8.68 13.33
N VAL A 210 2.88 -8.40 12.04
CA VAL A 210 1.94 -9.06 11.13
C VAL A 210 2.73 -10.00 10.24
N ARG A 211 2.48 -11.31 10.33
CA ARG A 211 3.26 -12.35 9.62
C ARG A 211 2.40 -13.29 8.78
N ASP A 212 1.10 -13.30 9.05
CA ASP A 212 0.15 -14.19 8.42
C ASP A 212 -1.24 -13.53 8.36
N VAL A 213 -2.12 -14.15 7.59
CA VAL A 213 -3.52 -13.72 7.39
C VAL A 213 -4.29 -13.56 8.71
N SER A 214 -4.01 -14.39 9.72
CA SER A 214 -4.73 -14.37 11.00
C SER A 214 -4.30 -13.20 11.89
N THR A 215 -3.01 -12.90 11.92
CA THR A 215 -2.41 -11.75 12.61
C THR A 215 -2.77 -10.46 11.89
N ALA A 216 -2.90 -10.48 10.56
CA ALA A 216 -3.42 -9.37 9.77
C ALA A 216 -4.87 -9.03 10.12
N ALA A 217 -5.75 -10.04 10.23
CA ALA A 217 -7.14 -9.81 10.63
C ALA A 217 -7.28 -9.26 12.07
N ARG A 218 -6.44 -9.72 13.01
CA ARG A 218 -6.39 -9.18 14.37
C ARG A 218 -5.85 -7.74 14.39
N ALA A 219 -4.82 -7.45 13.61
CA ALA A 219 -4.30 -6.10 13.44
C ALA A 219 -5.38 -5.17 12.87
N GLY A 220 -6.14 -5.60 11.86
CA GLY A 220 -7.24 -4.82 11.31
C GLY A 220 -8.38 -4.57 12.32
N ARG A 221 -8.65 -5.53 13.23
CA ARG A 221 -9.58 -5.30 14.35
C ARG A 221 -9.03 -4.28 15.35
N LEU A 222 -7.76 -4.37 15.72
CA LEU A 222 -7.13 -3.37 16.59
C LEU A 222 -7.16 -1.98 15.92
N ALA A 223 -6.90 -1.93 14.62
CA ALA A 223 -7.01 -0.71 13.83
C ALA A 223 -8.41 -0.11 13.93
N ALA A 224 -9.45 -0.91 13.71
CA ALA A 224 -10.84 -0.49 13.84
C ALA A 224 -11.18 0.10 15.21
N VAL A 225 -10.69 -0.51 16.30
CA VAL A 225 -10.89 0.00 17.66
C VAL A 225 -10.17 1.34 17.84
N LEU A 226 -8.92 1.47 17.41
CA LEU A 226 -8.16 2.71 17.52
C LEU A 226 -8.78 3.83 16.68
N LEU A 227 -9.27 3.53 15.48
CA LEU A 227 -10.01 4.46 14.64
C LEU A 227 -11.35 4.89 15.25
N ALA A 228 -12.05 3.97 15.92
CA ALA A 228 -13.26 4.29 16.66
C ALA A 228 -12.98 5.20 17.86
N VAL A 229 -11.89 4.96 18.59
CA VAL A 229 -11.42 5.86 19.67
C VAL A 229 -11.09 7.23 19.09
N ALA A 230 -10.42 7.29 17.94
CA ALA A 230 -10.12 8.56 17.27
C ALA A 230 -11.39 9.32 16.89
N ALA A 231 -12.39 8.63 16.32
CA ALA A 231 -13.68 9.23 15.96
C ALA A 231 -14.42 9.75 17.20
N VAL A 232 -14.53 8.97 18.27
CA VAL A 232 -15.19 9.40 19.52
C VAL A 232 -14.45 10.57 20.16
N ALA A 233 -13.12 10.53 20.24
CA ALA A 233 -12.33 11.62 20.80
C ALA A 233 -12.50 12.92 19.99
N LEU A 234 -12.58 12.82 18.66
CA LEU A 234 -12.84 13.97 17.79
C LEU A 234 -14.27 14.50 17.95
N GLY A 235 -15.28 13.63 18.04
CA GLY A 235 -16.65 14.07 18.33
C GLY A 235 -16.81 14.71 19.71
N ALA A 236 -16.13 14.18 20.72
CA ALA A 236 -16.13 14.72 22.07
C ALA A 236 -15.39 16.06 22.19
N SER A 237 -14.44 16.36 21.30
CA SER A 237 -13.72 17.64 21.33
C SER A 237 -14.65 18.84 21.06
N GLY A 238 -15.74 18.65 20.31
CA GLY A 238 -16.75 19.69 20.09
C GLY A 238 -17.73 19.87 21.26
N LEU A 239 -17.59 19.09 22.34
CA LEU A 239 -18.45 19.18 23.54
C LEU A 239 -17.73 19.82 24.74
N VAL A 240 -16.44 20.12 24.60
CA VAL A 240 -15.59 20.71 25.65
C VAL A 240 -14.94 21.99 25.14
N SER A 241 -14.17 22.67 26.01
CA SER A 241 -13.47 23.90 25.68
C SER A 241 -12.03 23.93 26.21
N GLY A 242 -11.24 24.83 25.64
CA GLY A 242 -9.88 25.17 26.03
C GLY A 242 -8.90 24.02 25.88
N ALA A 243 -8.11 23.77 26.93
CA ALA A 243 -7.08 22.74 26.93
C ALA A 243 -7.65 21.32 26.72
N ALA A 244 -8.89 21.07 27.16
CA ALA A 244 -9.54 19.78 26.99
C ALA A 244 -9.82 19.47 25.50
N THR A 245 -10.23 20.48 24.72
CA THR A 245 -10.44 20.37 23.27
C THR A 245 -9.15 19.94 22.58
N VAL A 246 -8.04 20.63 22.87
CA VAL A 246 -6.72 20.33 22.29
C VAL A 246 -6.26 18.92 22.70
N ALA A 247 -6.42 18.55 23.97
CA ALA A 247 -6.04 17.21 24.45
C ALA A 247 -6.82 16.09 23.74
N LEU A 248 -8.13 16.27 23.51
CA LEU A 248 -8.95 15.30 22.79
C LEU A 248 -8.57 15.19 21.31
N ILE A 249 -8.24 16.30 20.65
CA ILE A 249 -7.77 16.27 19.26
C ILE A 249 -6.42 15.56 19.15
N LEU A 250 -5.49 15.82 20.07
CA LEU A 250 -4.20 15.12 20.10
C LEU A 250 -4.37 13.63 20.42
N LEU A 251 -5.28 13.26 21.32
CA LEU A 251 -5.66 11.87 21.57
C LEU A 251 -6.21 11.22 20.30
N ALA A 252 -7.10 11.91 19.58
CA ALA A 252 -7.63 11.44 18.32
C ALA A 252 -6.54 11.24 17.27
N ALA A 253 -5.57 12.15 17.18
CA ALA A 253 -4.42 12.04 16.26
C ALA A 253 -3.54 10.83 16.61
N CYS A 254 -3.21 10.61 17.88
CA CYS A 254 -2.43 9.45 18.34
C CYS A 254 -3.17 8.12 18.08
N ALA A 255 -4.46 8.07 18.37
CA ALA A 255 -5.29 6.90 18.12
C ALA A 255 -5.42 6.62 16.62
N HIS A 256 -5.62 7.67 15.80
CA HIS A 256 -5.66 7.59 14.35
C HIS A 256 -4.35 7.03 13.78
N LEU A 257 -3.19 7.55 14.22
CA LEU A 257 -1.88 7.03 13.84
C LEU A 257 -1.78 5.52 14.11
N GLY A 258 -2.11 5.08 15.33
CA GLY A 258 -2.12 3.65 15.65
C GLY A 258 -3.06 2.85 14.74
N GLY A 259 -4.26 3.39 14.49
CA GLY A 259 -5.24 2.86 13.56
C GLY A 259 -4.69 2.68 12.14
N GLU A 260 -4.10 3.73 11.58
CA GLU A 260 -3.49 3.74 10.24
C GLU A 260 -2.38 2.70 10.13
N LEU A 261 -1.49 2.63 11.12
CA LEU A 261 -0.36 1.69 11.12
C LEU A 261 -0.83 0.24 10.96
N PHE A 262 -1.83 -0.16 11.76
CA PHE A 262 -2.36 -1.53 11.75
C PHE A 262 -3.33 -1.79 10.60
N GLN A 263 -4.16 -0.80 10.22
CA GLN A 263 -5.08 -0.90 9.07
C GLN A 263 -4.27 -1.18 7.81
N ALA A 264 -3.19 -0.44 7.59
CA ALA A 264 -2.39 -0.62 6.41
C ALA A 264 -1.69 -1.99 6.39
N CYS A 265 -1.21 -2.49 7.53
CA CYS A 265 -0.66 -3.85 7.58
C CYS A 265 -1.73 -4.91 7.25
N ALA A 266 -2.95 -4.75 7.77
CA ALA A 266 -4.06 -5.65 7.50
C ALA A 266 -4.51 -5.62 6.03
N ALA A 267 -4.68 -4.43 5.46
CA ALA A 267 -5.12 -4.22 4.08
C ALA A 267 -4.24 -4.95 3.08
N TRP A 268 -2.93 -4.80 3.23
CA TRP A 268 -1.97 -5.37 2.29
C TRP A 268 -1.89 -6.88 2.38
N GLU A 269 -1.78 -7.48 3.58
CA GLU A 269 -1.71 -8.95 3.68
C GLU A 269 -3.02 -9.63 3.33
N LEU A 270 -4.15 -9.05 3.72
CA LEU A 270 -5.44 -9.62 3.31
C LEU A 270 -5.64 -9.54 1.79
N ALA A 271 -5.17 -8.50 1.11
CA ALA A 271 -5.28 -8.40 -0.34
C ALA A 271 -4.35 -9.38 -1.09
N PHE A 272 -3.11 -9.54 -0.63
CA PHE A 272 -2.09 -10.36 -1.31
C PHE A 272 -2.21 -11.86 -1.00
N ASP A 273 -2.33 -12.24 0.27
CA ASP A 273 -2.30 -13.65 0.68
C ASP A 273 -3.63 -14.36 0.38
N LEU A 274 -4.73 -13.60 0.31
CA LEU A 274 -6.01 -14.12 -0.16
C LEU A 274 -6.15 -14.05 -1.68
N ALA A 275 -5.15 -13.66 -2.47
CA ALA A 275 -5.27 -13.69 -3.93
C ALA A 275 -4.55 -14.94 -4.50
N PRO A 276 -5.18 -15.74 -5.39
CA PRO A 276 -4.47 -16.84 -6.05
C PRO A 276 -3.30 -16.27 -6.87
N GLU A 277 -2.14 -16.96 -6.90
CA GLU A 277 -0.94 -16.46 -7.59
C GLU A 277 -1.19 -16.14 -9.07
N THR A 278 -2.08 -16.89 -9.71
CA THR A 278 -2.44 -16.72 -11.11
C THR A 278 -3.37 -15.52 -11.36
N ALA A 279 -4.10 -15.05 -10.33
CA ALA A 279 -5.15 -14.02 -10.45
C ALA A 279 -4.89 -12.75 -9.63
N GLN A 280 -3.68 -12.56 -9.09
CA GLN A 280 -3.28 -11.41 -8.26
C GLN A 280 -3.75 -10.05 -8.83
N GLY A 281 -3.58 -9.83 -10.14
CA GLY A 281 -4.00 -8.58 -10.80
C GLY A 281 -5.51 -8.31 -10.71
N GLN A 282 -6.36 -9.33 -10.87
CA GLN A 282 -7.83 -9.16 -10.78
C GLN A 282 -8.26 -8.84 -9.35
N TYR A 283 -7.70 -9.54 -8.36
CA TYR A 283 -8.01 -9.33 -6.94
C TYR A 283 -7.56 -7.95 -6.47
N HIS A 284 -6.35 -7.51 -6.85
CA HIS A 284 -5.90 -6.14 -6.59
C HIS A 284 -6.76 -5.09 -7.29
N GLY A 285 -7.25 -5.37 -8.51
CA GLY A 285 -8.18 -4.49 -9.21
C GLY A 285 -9.48 -4.28 -8.44
N VAL A 286 -10.11 -5.37 -7.97
CA VAL A 286 -11.33 -5.31 -7.13
C VAL A 286 -11.05 -4.60 -5.81
N PHE A 287 -9.93 -4.89 -5.17
CA PHE A 287 -9.54 -4.25 -3.91
C PHE A 287 -9.41 -2.74 -4.06
N ASN A 288 -8.69 -2.28 -5.09
CA ASN A 288 -8.52 -0.86 -5.39
C ASN A 288 -9.85 -0.19 -5.77
N ALA A 289 -10.72 -0.87 -6.54
CA ALA A 289 -12.04 -0.35 -6.87
C ALA A 289 -12.89 -0.11 -5.61
N GLY A 290 -12.81 -1.02 -4.62
CA GLY A 290 -13.45 -0.83 -3.32
C GLY A 290 -12.92 0.39 -2.57
N GLN A 291 -11.61 0.63 -2.59
CA GLN A 291 -10.99 1.81 -2.00
C GLN A 291 -11.43 3.11 -2.70
N ASP A 292 -11.46 3.10 -4.04
CA ASP A 292 -11.89 4.24 -4.84
C ASP A 292 -13.35 4.62 -4.53
N LEU A 293 -14.25 3.63 -4.47
CA LEU A 293 -15.64 3.86 -4.08
C LEU A 293 -15.76 4.45 -2.67
N GLY A 294 -14.97 3.93 -1.72
CA GLY A 294 -14.88 4.49 -0.37
C GLY A 294 -14.44 5.95 -0.37
N GLY A 295 -13.39 6.28 -1.13
CA GLY A 295 -12.86 7.64 -1.26
C GLY A 295 -13.77 8.62 -2.00
N MET A 296 -14.70 8.13 -2.83
CA MET A 296 -15.73 8.96 -3.48
C MET A 296 -16.86 9.32 -2.52
N ILE A 297 -17.23 8.39 -1.64
CA ILE A 297 -18.34 8.56 -0.68
C ILE A 297 -17.89 9.31 0.57
N SER A 298 -16.64 9.12 1.00
CA SER A 298 -16.13 9.64 2.26
C SER A 298 -16.23 11.17 2.44
N PRO A 299 -15.98 12.03 1.43
CA PRO A 299 -16.04 13.48 1.66
C PRO A 299 -17.48 13.93 1.90
N LEU A 300 -18.44 13.40 1.15
CA LEU A 300 -19.86 13.67 1.36
C LEU A 300 -20.33 13.24 2.75
N LEU A 301 -19.92 12.04 3.19
CA LEU A 301 -20.20 11.53 4.52
C LEU A 301 -19.66 12.46 5.61
N PHE A 302 -18.37 12.84 5.53
CA PHE A 302 -17.75 13.69 6.54
C PHE A 302 -18.27 15.13 6.52
N THR A 303 -18.53 15.69 5.34
CA THR A 303 -19.18 17.01 5.23
C THR A 303 -20.56 17.00 5.89
N ALA A 304 -21.38 15.96 5.64
CA ALA A 304 -22.68 15.83 6.29
C ALA A 304 -22.54 15.68 7.82
N ILE A 305 -21.56 14.92 8.31
CA ILE A 305 -21.29 14.79 9.74
C ILE A 305 -20.97 16.14 10.37
N VAL A 306 -20.03 16.89 9.81
CA VAL A 306 -19.61 18.18 10.38
C VAL A 306 -20.74 19.22 10.29
N ALA A 307 -21.37 19.35 9.12
CA ALA A 307 -22.39 20.36 8.87
C ALA A 307 -23.71 20.08 9.61
N THR A 308 -24.12 18.81 9.73
CA THR A 308 -25.46 18.46 10.23
C THR A 308 -25.46 17.64 11.51
N LEU A 309 -24.77 16.52 11.56
CA LEU A 309 -24.90 15.53 12.65
C LEU A 309 -24.09 15.89 13.90
N GLY A 310 -23.10 16.78 13.77
CA GLY A 310 -22.26 17.23 14.88
C GLY A 310 -21.58 16.06 15.60
N ALA A 311 -21.54 16.11 16.93
CA ALA A 311 -20.87 15.10 17.76
C ALA A 311 -21.51 13.71 17.62
N GLY A 312 -22.82 13.63 17.37
CA GLY A 312 -23.53 12.36 17.19
C GLY A 312 -23.09 11.60 15.94
N GLY A 313 -22.71 12.31 14.87
CA GLY A 313 -22.21 11.68 13.64
C GLY A 313 -20.90 10.92 13.84
N TRP A 314 -20.04 11.37 14.75
CA TRP A 314 -18.80 10.69 15.11
C TRP A 314 -19.01 9.35 15.81
N VAL A 315 -20.09 9.22 16.60
CA VAL A 315 -20.48 7.94 17.21
C VAL A 315 -20.90 6.94 16.12
N ALA A 316 -21.61 7.40 15.09
CA ALA A 316 -21.95 6.55 13.94
C ALA A 316 -20.71 6.08 13.17
N VAL A 317 -19.71 6.96 12.97
CA VAL A 317 -18.41 6.59 12.38
C VAL A 317 -17.67 5.58 13.24
N ALA A 318 -17.65 5.78 14.56
CA ALA A 318 -17.04 4.83 15.49
C ALA A 318 -17.72 3.45 15.43
N ALA A 319 -19.06 3.42 15.42
CA ALA A 319 -19.83 2.19 15.28
C ALA A 319 -19.55 1.50 13.94
N LEU A 320 -19.41 2.26 12.86
CA LEU A 320 -19.06 1.75 11.54
C LEU A 320 -17.66 1.10 11.54
N PHE A 321 -16.65 1.75 12.13
CA PHE A 321 -15.32 1.15 12.28
C PHE A 321 -15.34 -0.11 13.13
N VAL A 322 -15.98 -0.08 14.31
CA VAL A 322 -16.10 -1.26 15.19
C VAL A 322 -16.81 -2.40 14.47
N GLY A 323 -17.92 -2.14 13.78
CA GLY A 323 -18.64 -3.13 12.99
C GLY A 323 -17.73 -3.77 11.93
N ALA A 324 -16.95 -2.96 11.22
CA ALA A 324 -15.99 -3.47 10.24
C ALA A 324 -14.91 -4.35 10.88
N GLY A 325 -14.33 -3.93 12.01
CA GLY A 325 -13.29 -4.67 12.74
C GLY A 325 -13.80 -5.97 13.39
N LEU A 326 -15.04 -6.00 13.86
CA LEU A 326 -15.67 -7.20 14.38
C LEU A 326 -15.88 -8.23 13.28
N ALA A 327 -16.36 -7.79 12.10
CA ALA A 327 -16.61 -8.61 10.93
C ALA A 327 -15.33 -9.08 10.20
N LEU A 328 -14.20 -8.38 10.38
CA LEU A 328 -12.97 -8.69 9.66
C LEU A 328 -12.44 -10.10 9.92
N VAL A 329 -12.29 -10.51 11.19
CA VAL A 329 -11.80 -11.85 11.54
C VAL A 329 -12.71 -12.99 11.04
N PRO A 330 -14.04 -12.98 11.24
CA PRO A 330 -14.90 -14.03 10.69
C PRO A 330 -14.90 -14.04 9.16
N ALA A 331 -14.86 -12.88 8.49
CA ALA A 331 -14.75 -12.79 7.04
C ALA A 331 -13.45 -13.41 6.52
N THR A 332 -12.31 -13.12 7.18
CA THR A 332 -11.02 -13.73 6.84
C THR A 332 -11.02 -15.24 7.05
N ARG A 333 -11.61 -15.74 8.14
CA ARG A 333 -11.77 -17.19 8.38
C ARG A 333 -12.67 -17.86 7.36
N TRP A 334 -13.69 -17.17 6.88
CA TRP A 334 -14.54 -17.66 5.80
C TRP A 334 -13.75 -17.75 4.48
N ALA A 335 -13.01 -16.71 4.12
CA ALA A 335 -12.15 -16.71 2.94
C ALA A 335 -11.10 -17.83 2.97
N ALA A 336 -10.44 -18.06 4.10
CA ALA A 336 -9.46 -19.14 4.26
C ALA A 336 -10.09 -20.53 4.05
N ARG A 337 -11.23 -20.82 4.69
CA ARG A 337 -11.92 -22.11 4.53
C ARG A 337 -12.40 -22.36 3.10
N SER A 338 -12.89 -21.32 2.42
CA SER A 338 -13.30 -21.43 1.01
C SER A 338 -12.13 -21.76 0.08
N ARG A 339 -10.89 -21.50 0.48
CA ARG A 339 -9.68 -21.81 -0.29
C ARG A 339 -9.20 -23.24 -0.08
N GLU A 340 -9.26 -23.73 1.15
CA GLU A 340 -8.93 -25.12 1.50
C GLU A 340 -9.85 -26.13 0.80
N MET A 341 -11.12 -25.79 0.58
CA MET A 341 -12.07 -26.66 -0.12
C MET A 341 -11.87 -26.72 -1.64
N VAL A 342 -11.10 -25.78 -2.22
CA VAL A 342 -10.90 -25.66 -3.67
C VAL A 342 -9.50 -26.11 -4.11
N ALA A 343 -8.55 -26.20 -3.18
CA ALA A 343 -7.18 -26.69 -3.38
C ALA A 343 -7.13 -28.22 -3.37
#